data_AF-A0A5D6YF06-F1
#
_entry.id   AF-A0A5D6YF06-F1
#
_cell.length_a   1.000
_cell.length_b   1.000
_cell.length_c   1.000
_cell.angle_alpha   90.00
_cell.angle_beta   90.00
_cell.angle_gamma   90.00
#
_symmetry.space_group_name_H-M   'P 1'
#
loop_
_entity.id
_entity.type
_entity.pdbx_description
1 polymer ?
#
loop_
_entity_poly.entity_id
_entity_poly.type
_entity_poly.pdbx_seq_one_letter_code
_entity_poly.pdbx_strand_id
1 'polypeptide(L)'
;MYYQSLAEMDFQQRVNKLVVVRNTAYDSEMAEVANMVGQHAAELIYAQYSFTVSKAKYEFYEGLMNVFFTKSTLVDDGERDEPNVVYH
;
A
#
# COMPACT_ATOMS: atom_id res chain seq x y z
N MET A 1 -7.38 -23.34 -31.91
CA MET A 1 -5.98 -23.74 -32.20
C MET A 1 -5.24 -24.00 -30.89
N TYR A 2 -5.44 -25.17 -30.28
CA TYR A 2 -4.87 -25.49 -28.96
C TYR A 2 -3.46 -26.09 -29.03
N TYR A 3 -3.17 -26.86 -30.08
CA TYR A 3 -1.88 -27.49 -30.28
C TYR A 3 -0.77 -26.49 -30.63
N GLN A 4 -1.08 -25.43 -31.39
CA GLN A 4 -0.10 -24.40 -31.72
C GLN A 4 0.31 -23.59 -30.47
N SER A 5 -0.65 -23.19 -29.63
CA SER A 5 -0.36 -22.48 -28.39
C SER A 5 0.48 -23.33 -27.42
N LEU A 6 0.24 -24.65 -27.37
CA LEU A 6 1.06 -25.57 -26.57
C LEU A 6 2.51 -25.65 -27.09
N ALA A 7 2.68 -25.74 -28.41
CA ALA A 7 4.00 -25.80 -29.03
C ALA A 7 4.79 -24.50 -28.84
N GLU A 8 4.12 -23.35 -28.96
CA GLU A 8 4.72 -22.03 -28.69
C GLU A 8 5.16 -21.90 -27.22
N MET A 9 4.34 -22.39 -26.28
CA MET A 9 4.67 -22.35 -24.86
C MET A 9 5.87 -23.24 -24.52
N ASP A 10 5.93 -24.46 -25.07
CA ASP A 10 7.05 -25.39 -24.86
C ASP A 10 8.35 -24.85 -25.49
N PHE A 11 8.26 -24.25 -26.68
CA PHE A 11 9.39 -23.58 -27.31
C PHE A 11 9.91 -22.42 -26.46
N GLN A 12 9.03 -21.53 -26.00
CA GLN A 12 9.41 -20.38 -25.17
C GLN A 12 10.06 -20.83 -23.86
N GLN A 13 9.55 -21.89 -23.24
CA GLN A 13 10.11 -22.44 -22.01
C GLN A 13 11.53 -23.00 -22.21
N ARG A 14 11.78 -23.69 -23.33
CA ARG A 14 13.11 -24.20 -23.69
C ARG A 14 14.10 -23.07 -24.01
N VAL A 15 13.66 -22.06 -24.75
CA VAL A 15 14.47 -20.87 -25.05
C VAL A 15 14.83 -20.13 -23.76
N ASN A 16 13.87 -19.91 -22.87
CA ASN A 16 14.12 -19.29 -21.57
C ASN A 16 15.13 -20.08 -20.75
N LYS A 17 15.07 -21.41 -20.75
CA LYS A 17 16.06 -22.25 -20.04
C LYS A 17 17.48 -22.15 -20.62
N LEU A 18 17.61 -21.91 -21.92
CA LEU A 18 18.89 -21.75 -22.61
C LEU A 18 19.47 -20.33 -22.44
N VAL A 19 18.60 -19.31 -22.43
CA VAL A 19 19.00 -17.90 -22.44
C VAL A 19 19.12 -17.33 -21.02
N VAL A 20 18.26 -17.76 -20.10
CA VAL A 20 18.28 -17.29 -18.71
C VAL A 20 19.27 -18.12 -17.90
N VAL A 21 20.46 -17.54 -17.68
CA VAL A 21 21.41 -18.06 -16.71
C VAL A 21 20.86 -17.78 -15.32
N ARG A 22 20.43 -18.82 -14.62
CA ARG A 22 19.94 -18.69 -13.24
C ARG A 22 21.10 -18.30 -12.32
N ASN A 23 21.06 -17.09 -11.77
CA ASN A 23 22.00 -16.65 -10.76
C ASN A 23 21.31 -16.67 -9.39
N THR A 24 21.53 -17.75 -8.65
CA THR A 24 20.88 -17.97 -7.36
C THR A 24 21.23 -16.90 -6.32
N ALA A 25 22.43 -16.31 -6.39
CA ALA A 25 22.85 -15.25 -5.48
C ALA A 25 22.12 -13.94 -5.77
N TYR A 26 21.97 -13.59 -7.06
CA TYR A 26 21.19 -12.43 -7.48
C TYR A 26 19.70 -12.59 -7.12
N ASP A 27 19.13 -13.77 -7.36
CA ASP A 27 17.73 -14.06 -7.02
C ASP A 27 17.48 -13.91 -5.51
N SER A 28 18.39 -14.38 -4.66
CA SER A 28 18.27 -14.20 -3.21
C SER A 28 18.39 -12.75 -2.76
N GLU A 29 19.34 -12.00 -3.34
CA GLU A 29 19.52 -10.58 -3.01
C GLU A 29 18.30 -9.76 -3.44
N MET A 30 17.75 -10.02 -4.63
CA MET A 30 16.53 -9.34 -5.10
C MET A 30 15.30 -9.68 -4.25
N ALA A 31 15.21 -10.89 -3.71
CA ALA A 31 14.14 -11.24 -2.78
C ALA A 31 14.24 -10.45 -1.47
N GLU A 32 15.45 -10.26 -0.94
CA GLU A 32 15.69 -9.44 0.26
C GLU A 32 15.37 -7.97 0.02
N VAL A 33 15.83 -7.41 -1.11
CA VAL A 33 15.51 -6.03 -1.51
C VAL A 33 14.01 -5.83 -1.66
N ALA A 34 13.31 -6.75 -2.33
CA ALA A 34 11.86 -6.66 -2.50
C ALA A 34 11.12 -6.68 -1.15
N ASN A 35 11.58 -7.51 -0.21
CA ASN A 35 11.01 -7.56 1.14
C ASN A 35 11.24 -6.25 1.91
N MET A 36 12.45 -5.69 1.87
CA MET A 36 12.75 -4.42 2.54
C MET A 36 11.91 -3.26 1.98
N VAL A 37 11.83 -3.15 0.66
CA VAL A 37 11.02 -2.10 0.00
C VAL A 37 9.54 -2.29 0.31
N GLY A 38 9.05 -3.52 0.27
CA GLY A 38 7.66 -3.85 0.60
C GLY A 38 7.30 -3.53 2.05
N GLN A 39 8.17 -3.86 3.00
CA GLN A 39 8.02 -3.49 4.41
C GLN A 39 7.98 -1.98 4.59
N HIS A 40 8.94 -1.26 4.01
CA HIS A 40 8.98 0.20 4.11
C HIS A 40 7.73 0.87 3.52
N ALA A 41 7.25 0.40 2.36
CA ALA A 41 6.01 0.90 1.77
C ALA A 41 4.80 0.63 2.67
N ALA A 42 4.71 -0.56 3.26
CA ALA A 42 3.65 -0.93 4.19
C ALA A 42 3.68 -0.09 5.47
N GLU A 43 4.86 0.21 6.01
CA GLU A 43 5.04 1.10 7.16
C GLU A 43 4.52 2.51 6.88
N LEU A 44 4.83 3.08 5.73
CA LEU A 44 4.33 4.41 5.33
C LEU A 44 2.81 4.44 5.20
N ILE A 45 2.21 3.41 4.60
CA ILE A 45 0.76 3.27 4.49
C ILE A 45 0.13 3.13 5.88
N TYR A 46 0.73 2.33 6.75
CA TYR A 46 0.27 2.15 8.12
C TYR A 46 0.37 3.43 8.95
N ALA A 47 1.44 4.22 8.77
CA ALA A 47 1.58 5.52 9.39
C ALA A 47 0.47 6.49 8.95
N GLN A 48 0.13 6.52 7.66
CA GLN A 48 -0.97 7.34 7.15
C GLN A 48 -2.34 6.87 7.67
N TYR A 49 -2.56 5.56 7.71
CA TYR A 49 -3.78 4.97 8.28
C TYR A 49 -3.93 5.30 9.76
N SER A 50 -2.88 5.06 10.56
CA SER A 50 -2.90 5.32 12.01
C SER A 50 -3.10 6.80 12.30
N PHE A 51 -2.47 7.69 11.54
CA PHE A 51 -2.72 9.13 11.62
C PHE A 51 -4.18 9.47 11.34
N THR A 52 -4.76 8.97 10.23
CA THR A 52 -6.15 9.23 9.85
C THR A 52 -7.14 8.71 10.90
N VAL A 53 -6.93 7.49 11.41
CA VAL A 53 -7.77 6.90 12.47
C VAL A 53 -7.60 7.65 13.79
N SER A 54 -6.40 8.09 14.13
CA SER A 54 -6.16 8.89 15.34
C SER A 54 -6.86 10.24 15.27
N LYS A 55 -6.95 10.86 14.08
CA LYS A 55 -7.76 12.05 13.83
C LYS A 55 -9.28 11.75 13.87
N ALA A 56 -9.70 10.52 13.62
CA ALA A 56 -11.11 10.15 13.68
C ALA A 56 -11.59 9.74 15.09
N LYS A 57 -11.10 10.40 16.16
CA LYS A 57 -11.59 10.14 17.53
C LYS A 57 -12.79 11.05 17.83
N TYR A 58 -13.95 10.42 17.91
CA TYR A 58 -15.21 11.07 18.24
C TYR A 58 -15.84 10.41 19.46
N GLU A 59 -16.33 11.22 20.39
CA GLU A 59 -17.22 10.78 21.46
C GLU A 59 -18.66 10.98 21.01
N PHE A 60 -19.52 10.00 21.31
CA PHE A 60 -20.93 10.06 21.03
C PHE A 60 -21.69 10.05 22.35
N TYR A 61 -22.66 10.94 22.51
CA TYR A 61 -23.56 10.91 23.66
C TYR A 61 -24.98 11.25 23.23
N GLU A 62 -25.95 10.68 23.93
CA GLU A 62 -27.37 10.97 23.73
C GLU A 62 -27.74 12.18 24.61
N GLY A 63 -28.05 13.31 23.97
CA GLY A 63 -28.44 14.54 24.67
C GLY A 63 -29.95 14.65 24.91
N LEU A 64 -30.75 13.97 24.07
CA LEU A 64 -32.20 13.86 24.10
C LEU A 64 -32.59 12.51 23.48
N MET A 65 -33.78 12.00 23.83
CA MET A 65 -34.27 10.70 23.32
C MET A 65 -34.21 10.65 21.78
N ASN A 66 -33.45 9.69 21.25
CA ASN A 66 -33.18 9.49 19.82
C ASN A 66 -32.37 10.61 19.13
N VAL A 67 -31.69 11.48 19.87
CA VAL A 67 -30.80 12.51 19.33
C VAL A 67 -29.38 12.32 19.86
N PHE A 68 -28.50 11.89 18.96
CA PHE A 68 -27.08 11.63 19.25
C PHE A 68 -26.22 12.82 18.82
N PHE A 69 -25.34 13.27 19.70
CA PHE A 69 -24.36 14.30 19.44
C PHE A 69 -22.98 13.67 19.30
N THR A 70 -22.24 14.13 18.30
CA THR A 70 -20.87 13.70 18.03
C THR A 70 -19.92 14.84 18.35
N LYS A 71 -18.96 14.59 19.25
CA LYS A 71 -17.93 15.56 19.61
C LYS A 71 -16.56 15.01 19.20
N SER A 72 -15.83 15.76 18.38
CA SER A 72 -14.42 15.46 18.11
C SER A 72 -13.60 15.68 19.38
N THR A 73 -12.79 14.70 19.77
CA THR A 73 -11.89 14.79 20.94
C THR A 73 -10.46 15.14 20.55
N LEU A 74 -10.22 15.47 19.29
CA LEU A 74 -8.92 15.95 18.85
C LEU A 74 -8.62 17.30 19.48
N VAL A 75 -7.58 17.34 20.31
CA VAL A 75 -6.86 18.57 20.60
C VAL A 75 -5.97 18.79 19.38
N ASP A 76 -6.24 19.88 18.67
CA ASP A 76 -5.53 20.31 17.48
C ASP A 76 -4.02 20.39 17.74
N ASP A 77 -3.26 19.42 17.20
CA ASP A 77 -1.80 19.49 17.11
C ASP A 77 -1.42 19.09 15.69
N GLY A 78 -1.24 20.09 14.84
CA GLY A 78 -0.60 19.98 13.53
C GLY A 78 -1.56 20.00 12.36
N GLU A 79 -1.95 21.22 11.98
CA GLU A 79 -2.30 21.57 10.61
C GLU A 79 -1.18 21.08 9.68
N ARG A 80 -1.49 20.05 8.91
CA ARG A 80 -0.74 19.68 7.71
C ARG A 80 -1.66 19.84 6.51
N ASP A 81 -2.41 20.95 6.52
CA ASP A 81 -3.22 21.37 5.40
C ASP A 81 -2.31 21.57 4.20
N GLU A 82 -2.82 21.19 3.03
CA GLU A 82 -2.18 21.44 1.75
C GLU A 82 -1.73 22.91 1.68
N PRO A 83 -0.58 23.21 1.06
CA PRO A 83 -0.14 24.60 0.93
C PRO A 83 -1.27 25.42 0.31
N ASN A 84 -1.64 26.50 0.98
CA ASN A 84 -2.75 27.37 0.59
C ASN A 84 -2.40 28.03 -0.76
N VAL A 85 -2.74 27.37 -1.88
CA VAL A 85 -2.43 27.89 -3.22
C VAL A 85 -3.44 28.98 -3.57
N VAL A 86 -2.99 30.23 -3.51
CA VAL A 86 -3.72 31.36 -4.07
C VAL A 86 -3.46 31.36 -5.58
N TYR A 87 -4.49 31.05 -6.37
CA TYR A 87 -4.44 31.27 -7.81
C TYR A 87 -4.59 32.78 -8.08
N HIS A 88 -3.53 33.38 -8.63
CA HIS A 88 -3.51 34.76 -9.12
C HIS A 88 -4.16 34.88 -10.50
#